data_AF-A0A3D2QG21-F1
#
_entry.id   AF-A0A3D2QG21-F1
#
_cell.length_a   1.000
_cell.length_b   1.000
_cell.length_c   1.000
_cell.angle_alpha   90.00
_cell.angle_beta   90.00
_cell.angle_gamma   90.00
#
_symmetry.space_group_name_H-M   'P 1'
#
loop_
_entity.id
_entity.type
_entity.pdbx_description
1 polymer ?
#
loop_
_entity_poly.entity_id
_entity_poly.type
_entity_poly.pdbx_seq_one_letter_code
_entity_poly.pdbx_strand_id
1 'polypeptide(L)'
;ADSYAIVREEYPEGILFANLSALATPEEARAAVAMLDADVLEIHLNVAQELCMPEGDRDFASLLDNLSRLREAVTVPVIVKETGCGMA
;
A
#
# COMPACT_ATOMS: atom_id res chain seq x y z
N ALA A 1 -10.37 1.35 11.11
CA ALA A 1 -10.32 -0.07 10.73
C ALA A 1 -11.70 -0.53 10.27
N ASP A 2 -12.74 -0.28 11.07
CA ASP A 2 -14.11 -0.74 10.82
C ASP A 2 -14.69 -0.30 9.46
N SER A 3 -14.36 0.91 9.00
CA SER A 3 -14.78 1.41 7.68
C SER A 3 -14.22 0.62 6.49
N TYR A 4 -13.16 -0.17 6.70
CA TYR A 4 -12.51 -0.96 5.67
C TYR A 4 -12.83 -2.45 5.81
N ALA A 5 -12.81 -3.00 7.03
CA ALA A 5 -13.04 -4.42 7.29
C ALA A 5 -14.41 -4.93 6.78
N ILE A 6 -15.42 -4.05 6.77
CA ILE A 6 -16.76 -4.34 6.25
C ILE A 6 -16.75 -4.89 4.81
N VAL A 7 -15.75 -4.55 3.99
CA VAL A 7 -15.69 -5.03 2.60
C VAL A 7 -15.48 -6.55 2.51
N ARG A 8 -14.71 -7.15 3.43
CA ARG A 8 -14.54 -8.61 3.48
C ARG A 8 -15.78 -9.30 4.04
N GLU A 9 -16.50 -8.65 4.96
CA GLU A 9 -17.78 -9.14 5.47
C GLU A 9 -18.85 -9.19 4.36
N GLU A 10 -18.97 -8.12 3.57
CA GLU A 10 -19.95 -8.01 2.49
C GLU A 10 -19.53 -8.73 1.20
N TYR A 11 -18.22 -8.93 0.99
CA TYR A 11 -17.66 -9.59 -0.20
C TYR A 11 -16.68 -10.72 0.18
N PRO A 12 -17.16 -11.80 0.84
CA PRO A 12 -16.32 -12.80 1.48
C PRO A 12 -15.44 -13.59 0.52
N GLU A 13 -15.96 -13.94 -0.66
CA GLU A 13 -15.25 -14.74 -1.68
C GLU A 13 -14.55 -13.86 -2.73
N GLY A 14 -14.60 -12.55 -2.55
CA GLY A 14 -14.01 -11.58 -3.47
C GLY A 14 -12.50 -11.56 -3.44
N ILE A 15 -11.89 -11.07 -4.53
CA ILE A 15 -10.47 -10.72 -4.50
C ILE A 15 -10.34 -9.29 -3.95
N LEU A 16 -9.67 -9.14 -2.81
CA LEU A 16 -9.48 -7.86 -2.15
C LEU A 16 -8.01 -7.43 -2.16
N PHE A 17 -7.81 -6.14 -2.37
CA PHE A 17 -6.50 -5.53 -2.49
C PHE A 17 -6.36 -4.56 -1.33
N ALA A 18 -5.41 -4.81 -0.43
CA ALA A 18 -4.98 -3.79 0.51
C ALA A 18 -4.20 -2.71 -0.24
N ASN A 19 -4.25 -1.46 0.23
CA ASN A 19 -3.58 -0.35 -0.43
C ASN A 19 -2.81 0.50 0.59
N LEU A 20 -1.52 0.71 0.36
CA LEU A 20 -0.65 1.51 1.22
C LEU A 20 0.32 2.37 0.42
N SER A 21 0.86 3.41 1.06
CA SER A 21 1.96 4.21 0.52
C SER A 21 3.26 3.40 0.51
N ALA A 22 4.15 3.70 -0.44
CA ALA A 22 5.51 3.16 -0.44
C ALA A 22 6.37 3.64 0.74
N LEU A 23 5.89 4.62 1.52
CA LEU A 23 6.50 5.07 2.76
C LEU A 23 5.98 4.31 4.01
N ALA A 24 4.99 3.42 3.85
CA ALA A 24 4.48 2.62 4.95
C ALA A 24 5.55 1.70 5.55
N THR A 25 5.34 1.32 6.80
CA THR A 25 6.19 0.37 7.53
C THR A 25 5.79 -1.09 7.23
N PRO A 26 6.72 -2.05 7.41
CA PRO A 26 6.42 -3.48 7.39
C PRO A 26 5.27 -3.91 8.32
N GLU A 27 5.09 -3.21 9.44
CA GLU A 27 4.03 -3.51 10.40
C GLU A 27 2.66 -3.04 9.92
N GLU A 28 2.59 -1.84 9.34
CA GLU A 28 1.38 -1.34 8.69
C GLU A 28 0.98 -2.23 7.51
N ALA A 29 1.93 -2.74 6.73
CA ALA A 29 1.66 -3.68 5.65
C ALA A 29 1.00 -4.97 6.15
N ARG A 30 1.54 -5.59 7.22
CA ARG A 30 0.94 -6.77 7.83
C ARG A 30 -0.45 -6.46 8.39
N ALA A 31 -0.61 -5.32 9.05
CA ALA A 31 -1.88 -4.90 9.61
C ALA A 31 -2.94 -4.68 8.52
N ALA A 32 -2.58 -4.05 7.40
CA ALA A 32 -3.50 -3.79 6.29
C ALA A 32 -3.95 -5.09 5.61
N VAL A 33 -3.01 -6.02 5.37
CA VAL A 33 -3.34 -7.34 4.81
C VAL A 33 -4.24 -8.12 5.76
N ALA A 34 -3.92 -8.16 7.06
CA ALA A 34 -4.71 -8.87 8.05
C ALA A 34 -6.11 -8.26 8.26
N MET A 35 -6.23 -6.93 8.25
CA MET A 35 -7.49 -6.22 8.44
C MET A 35 -8.53 -6.56 7.37
N LEU A 36 -8.08 -6.79 6.13
CA LEU A 36 -8.96 -7.08 4.99
C LEU A 36 -9.02 -8.56 4.62
N ASP A 37 -8.19 -9.39 5.25
CA ASP A 37 -7.80 -10.71 4.73
C ASP A 37 -7.49 -10.59 3.22
N ALA A 38 -6.62 -9.64 2.87
CA ALA A 38 -6.41 -9.24 1.48
C ALA A 38 -5.66 -10.31 0.69
N ASP A 39 -5.99 -10.45 -0.59
CA ASP A 39 -5.35 -11.35 -1.53
C ASP A 39 -4.08 -10.75 -2.15
N VAL A 40 -4.00 -9.42 -2.19
CA VAL A 40 -2.90 -8.64 -2.77
C VAL A 40 -2.64 -7.40 -1.94
N LEU A 41 -1.37 -6.97 -1.84
CA LEU A 41 -0.99 -5.66 -1.34
C LEU A 41 -0.59 -4.73 -2.48
N GLU A 42 -1.37 -3.68 -2.73
CA GLU A 42 -0.98 -2.58 -3.59
C GLU A 42 -0.14 -1.55 -2.82
N ILE A 43 0.97 -1.15 -3.42
CA ILE A 43 1.80 -0.06 -2.96
C ILE A 43 1.74 1.08 -3.97
N HIS A 44 1.23 2.23 -3.55
CA HIS A 44 1.15 3.41 -4.40
C HIS A 44 2.41 4.28 -4.32
N LEU A 45 2.86 4.74 -5.48
CA LEU A 45 3.88 5.77 -5.67
C LEU A 45 3.17 7.05 -6.08
N ASN A 46 3.22 8.07 -5.23
CA ASN A 46 2.52 9.34 -5.41
C ASN A 46 3.44 10.56 -5.23
N VAL A 47 4.74 10.43 -5.54
CA VAL A 47 5.78 11.46 -5.30
C VAL A 47 5.37 12.83 -5.86
N ALA A 48 4.86 12.89 -7.09
CA ALA A 48 4.43 14.15 -7.69
C ALA A 48 3.27 14.82 -6.92
N GLN A 49 2.34 14.01 -6.39
CA GLN A 49 1.23 14.50 -5.57
C GLN A 49 1.75 15.02 -4.22
N GLU A 50 2.61 14.26 -3.55
CA GLU A 50 3.21 14.64 -2.26
C GLU A 50 3.97 15.98 -2.36
N LEU A 51 4.76 16.16 -3.42
CA LEU A 51 5.53 17.41 -3.65
C LEU A 51 4.64 18.65 -3.80
N CYS A 52 3.41 18.50 -4.30
CA CYS A 52 2.45 19.59 -4.44
C CYS A 52 1.67 19.89 -3.16
N MET A 53 1.56 18.93 -2.24
CA MET A 53 0.82 19.07 -0.98
C MET A 53 1.69 19.78 0.07
N PRO A 54 1.20 20.84 0.76
CA PRO A 54 1.96 21.52 1.81
C PRO A 54 2.51 20.59 2.90
N GLU A 55 1.72 19.60 3.28
CA GLU A 55 1.98 18.59 4.31
C GLU A 55 2.66 17.32 3.78
N GLY A 56 2.82 17.22 2.46
CA GLY A 56 3.33 16.00 1.83
C GLY A 56 4.79 15.74 2.13
N ASP A 57 5.19 14.49 1.93
CA ASP A 57 6.56 14.06 2.16
C ASP A 57 7.56 14.75 1.20
N ARG A 58 8.81 14.81 1.63
CA ARG A 58 9.90 15.47 0.90
C ARG A 58 11.13 14.58 0.70
N ASP A 59 11.18 13.45 1.40
CA ASP A 59 12.26 12.47 1.28
C ASP A 59 11.72 11.16 0.72
N PHE A 60 12.23 10.80 -0.45
CA PHE A 60 11.87 9.60 -1.20
C PHE A 60 13.10 8.75 -1.53
N ALA A 61 14.27 9.09 -0.97
CA ALA A 61 15.53 8.44 -1.33
C ALA A 61 15.56 6.95 -0.98
N SER A 62 14.84 6.55 0.08
CA SER A 62 14.81 5.16 0.58
C SER A 62 13.62 4.34 0.07
N LEU A 63 12.87 4.81 -0.93
CA LEU A 63 11.67 4.12 -1.40
C LEU A 63 11.95 2.69 -1.86
N LEU A 64 13.01 2.47 -2.65
CA LEU A 64 13.32 1.14 -3.18
C LEU A 64 13.70 0.13 -2.09
N ASP A 65 14.50 0.57 -1.12
CA ASP A 65 14.85 -0.25 0.04
C ASP A 65 13.61 -0.57 0.89
N ASN A 66 12.73 0.42 1.04
CA ASN A 66 11.48 0.19 1.77
C ASN A 66 10.53 -0.75 1.04
N LEU A 67 10.40 -0.66 -0.29
CA LEU A 67 9.63 -1.60 -1.10
C LEU A 67 10.12 -3.04 -0.92
N SER A 68 11.44 -3.25 -0.83
CA SER A 68 12.02 -4.57 -0.56
C SER A 68 11.60 -5.10 0.81
N ARG A 69 11.66 -4.24 1.85
CA ARG A 69 11.22 -4.58 3.21
C ARG A 69 9.72 -4.86 3.28
N LEU A 70 8.90 -4.11 2.56
CA LEU A 70 7.46 -4.31 2.46
C LEU A 70 7.13 -5.65 1.79
N ARG A 71 7.81 -5.97 0.68
CA ARG A 71 7.68 -7.26 -0.01
C ARG A 71 8.04 -8.44 0.89
N GLU A 72 9.05 -8.29 1.75
CA GLU A 72 9.46 -9.34 2.69
C GLU A 72 8.50 -9.49 3.88
N ALA A 73 7.76 -8.42 4.21
CA ALA A 73 6.91 -8.37 5.38
C ALA A 73 5.59 -9.13 5.24
N VAL A 74 5.13 -9.37 4.02
CA VAL A 74 3.81 -9.94 3.72
C VAL A 74 3.92 -11.23 2.89
N THR A 75 2.93 -12.09 3.02
CA THR A 75 2.87 -13.39 2.31
C THR A 75 2.10 -13.32 0.99
N VAL A 76 1.38 -12.22 0.75
CA VAL A 76 0.57 -12.01 -0.45
C VAL A 76 1.39 -11.34 -1.56
N PRO A 77 1.01 -11.49 -2.84
CA PRO A 77 1.61 -10.73 -3.93
C PRO A 77 1.58 -9.23 -3.68
N VAL A 78 2.63 -8.54 -4.12
CA VAL A 78 2.72 -7.08 -4.05
C VAL A 78 2.65 -6.49 -5.46
N ILE A 79 1.78 -5.50 -5.64
CA ILE A 79 1.66 -4.72 -6.88
C ILE A 79 2.10 -3.29 -6.58
N VAL A 80 3.13 -2.82 -7.28
CA VAL A 80 3.50 -1.41 -7.24
C VAL A 80 2.74 -0.67 -8.33
N LYS A 81 2.06 0.42 -7.98
CA LYS A 81 1.33 1.27 -8.91
C LYS A 81 1.68 2.73 -8.73
N GLU A 82 1.59 3.49 -9.81
CA GLU A 82 1.69 4.94 -9.77
C GLU A 82 0.27 5.57 -9.70
N THR A 83 0.15 6.85 -9.34
CA THR A 83 -1.13 7.56 -9.13
C THR A 83 -1.53 8.59 -10.19
N GLY A 84 -0.89 8.62 -11.36
CA GLY A 84 -1.28 9.46 -12.51
C GLY A 84 -0.14 10.05 -13.35
N CYS A 85 1.11 9.96 -12.91
CA CYS A 85 2.32 10.36 -13.63
C CYS A 85 3.01 9.22 -14.39
N GLY A 86 2.57 7.97 -14.21
CA GLY A 86 3.00 6.80 -14.98
C GLY A 86 4.24 6.09 -14.44
N MET A 87 4.35 4.80 -14.71
CA MET A 87 5.55 3.98 -14.44
C MET A 87 6.42 3.96 -15.71
N ALA A 88 7.74 4.23 -15.57
CA ALA A 88 8.72 4.19 -16.67
C ALA A 88 9.86 3.22 -16.36
#